data_AF-A0A849SWU8-F1
#
_entry.id   AF-A0A849SWU8-F1
#
_cell.length_a   1.000
_cell.length_b   1.000
_cell.length_c   1.000
_cell.angle_alpha   90.00
_cell.angle_beta   90.00
_cell.angle_gamma   90.00
#
_symmetry.space_group_name_H-M   'P 1'
#
loop_
_entity.id
_entity.type
_entity.pdbx_description
1 polymer ?
#
loop_
_entity_poly.entity_id
_entity_poly.type
_entity_poly.pdbx_seq_one_letter_code
_entity_poly.pdbx_strand_id
1 'polypeptide(L)'
;MELEIKKDKSKLFSSIEKLKPRFTSNKEAIQYFTKKLKKISIVKKCTIEDLILSAEEKPTDDSLLDALSLSRKIQFLKKLR
;
A
#
# COMPACT_ATOMS: atom_id res chain seq x y z
N MET A 1 32.82 4.79 -6.13
CA MET A 1 31.79 3.75 -5.86
C MET A 1 30.63 4.41 -5.11
N GLU A 2 29.84 5.25 -5.78
CA GLU A 2 28.70 6.00 -5.18
C GLU A 2 27.52 6.18 -6.16
N LEU A 3 27.63 5.67 -7.39
CA LEU A 3 26.70 5.99 -8.48
C LEU A 3 25.50 5.04 -8.61
N GLU A 4 25.56 3.85 -8.00
CA GLU A 4 24.48 2.85 -8.11
C GLU A 4 23.29 3.14 -7.17
N ILE A 5 23.52 3.77 -6.02
CA ILE A 5 22.46 4.00 -5.03
C ILE A 5 21.49 5.13 -5.46
N LYS A 6 21.93 6.07 -6.31
CA LYS A 6 21.07 7.18 -6.78
C LYS A 6 20.03 6.75 -7.82
N LYS A 7 20.30 5.72 -8.62
CA LYS A 7 19.37 5.26 -9.66
C LYS A 7 18.14 4.56 -9.10
N ASP A 8 18.30 3.82 -8.00
CA ASP A 8 17.18 3.11 -7.37
C ASP A 8 16.18 4.05 -6.68
N LYS A 9 16.70 5.09 -6.00
CA LYS A 9 15.85 6.15 -5.44
C LYS A 9 15.05 6.86 -6.52
N SER A 10 15.67 7.21 -7.65
CA SER A 10 15.00 7.88 -8.79
C SER A 10 13.82 7.06 -9.35
N LYS A 11 13.98 5.75 -9.51
CA LYS A 11 12.88 4.86 -9.96
C LYS A 11 11.73 4.80 -8.96
N LEU A 12 12.03 4.74 -7.67
CA LEU A 12 11.03 4.81 -6.59
C LEU A 12 10.30 6.15 -6.57
N PHE A 13 11.02 7.27 -6.69
CA PHE A 13 10.42 8.61 -6.78
C PHE A 13 9.52 8.76 -8.01
N SER A 14 9.94 8.26 -9.18
CA SER A 14 9.12 8.31 -10.41
C SER A 14 7.84 7.46 -10.33
N SER A 15 7.86 6.37 -9.55
CA SER A 15 6.67 5.53 -9.33
C SER A 15 5.69 6.20 -8.36
N ILE A 16 6.19 7.02 -7.43
CA ILE A 16 5.37 7.82 -6.50
C ILE A 16 4.81 9.07 -7.19
N GLU A 17 5.56 9.71 -8.09
CA GLU A 17 5.05 10.81 -8.93
C GLU A 17 3.92 10.37 -9.86
N LYS A 18 3.90 9.11 -10.31
CA LYS A 18 2.75 8.54 -11.04
C LYS A 18 1.54 8.26 -10.15
N LEU A 19 1.69 8.24 -8.82
CA LEU A 19 0.59 8.17 -7.84
C LEU A 19 0.09 9.56 -7.42
N LYS A 20 0.89 10.61 -7.58
CA LYS A 20 0.51 12.01 -7.29
C LYS A 20 -0.65 12.58 -8.13
N PRO A 21 -0.99 12.16 -9.37
CA PRO A 21 -2.11 12.78 -10.08
C PRO A 21 -3.49 12.34 -9.56
N ARG A 22 -3.58 11.48 -8.53
CA ARG A 22 -4.86 10.97 -8.01
C ARG A 22 -5.24 11.42 -6.60
N PHE A 23 -4.31 11.95 -5.80
CA PHE A 23 -4.61 12.34 -4.42
C PHE A 23 -3.90 13.66 -4.09
N THR A 24 -4.67 14.63 -3.60
CA THR A 24 -4.22 15.98 -3.26
C THR A 24 -3.60 16.01 -1.86
N SER A 25 -3.88 15.00 -1.02
CA SER A 25 -3.31 14.88 0.32
C SER A 25 -3.02 13.42 0.74
N ASN A 26 -2.06 13.26 1.67
CA ASN A 26 -1.81 11.97 2.32
C ASN A 26 -3.08 11.39 2.99
N LYS A 27 -3.96 12.28 3.49
CA LYS A 27 -5.25 11.89 4.09
C LYS A 27 -6.18 11.24 3.07
N GLU A 28 -6.31 11.82 1.87
CA GLU A 28 -7.12 11.25 0.79
C GLU A 28 -6.57 9.91 0.31
N ALA A 29 -5.25 9.79 0.16
CA ALA A 29 -4.63 8.54 -0.22
C ALA A 29 -4.84 7.43 0.83
N ILE A 30 -4.73 7.75 2.12
CA ILE A 30 -5.04 6.82 3.21
C ILE A 30 -6.51 6.38 3.15
N GLN A 31 -7.45 7.32 2.98
CA GLN A 31 -8.87 7.00 2.86
C GLN A 31 -9.17 6.08 1.67
N TYR A 32 -8.56 6.36 0.51
CA TYR A 32 -8.73 5.54 -0.67
C TYR A 32 -8.20 4.11 -0.48
N PHE A 33 -6.98 3.95 0.05
CA PHE A 33 -6.41 2.63 0.31
C PHE A 33 -7.19 1.87 1.37
N THR A 34 -7.69 2.57 2.40
CA THR A 34 -8.54 1.97 3.44
C THR A 34 -9.86 1.49 2.85
N LYS A 35 -10.47 2.25 1.93
CA LYS A 35 -11.68 1.84 1.22
C LYS A 35 -11.45 0.62 0.35
N LYS A 36 -10.29 0.50 -0.30
CA LYS A 36 -9.91 -0.71 -1.04
C LYS A 36 -9.74 -1.92 -0.12
N LEU A 37 -9.06 -1.77 1.02
CA LEU A 37 -8.93 -2.83 2.02
C LEU A 37 -10.29 -3.33 2.51
N LYS A 38 -11.22 -2.42 2.81
CA LYS A 38 -12.60 -2.79 3.17
C LYS A 38 -13.30 -3.61 2.10
N LYS A 39 -13.09 -3.31 0.81
CA LYS A 39 -13.68 -4.11 -0.26
C LYS A 39 -13.13 -5.52 -0.29
N ILE A 40 -11.81 -5.68 -0.14
CA ILE A 40 -11.17 -7.00 -0.10
C ILE A 40 -11.65 -7.78 1.11
N SER A 41 -11.76 -7.14 2.28
CA SER A 41 -12.22 -7.79 3.50
C SER A 41 -13.67 -8.27 3.40
N ILE A 42 -14.55 -7.51 2.73
CA ILE A 42 -15.93 -7.94 2.43
C ILE A 42 -15.93 -9.18 1.53
N VAL A 43 -15.12 -9.20 0.47
CA VAL A 43 -15.05 -10.34 -0.47
C VAL A 43 -14.52 -11.60 0.22
N LYS A 44 -13.50 -11.45 1.08
CA LYS A 44 -12.91 -12.55 1.85
C LYS A 44 -13.71 -12.88 3.13
N LYS A 45 -14.82 -12.17 3.39
CA LYS A 45 -15.69 -12.32 4.58
C LYS A 45 -14.93 -12.31 5.90
N CYS A 46 -13.94 -11.43 6.01
CA CYS A 46 -13.10 -11.29 7.20
C CYS A 46 -12.95 -9.82 7.61
N THR A 47 -12.37 -9.57 8.77
CA THR A 47 -12.00 -8.21 9.16
C THR A 47 -10.75 -7.75 8.40
N ILE A 48 -10.44 -6.44 8.42
CA ILE A 48 -9.20 -5.94 7.82
C ILE A 48 -7.98 -6.45 8.59
N GLU A 49 -8.07 -6.58 9.91
CA GLU A 49 -6.98 -7.11 10.73
C GLU A 49 -6.70 -8.58 10.39
N ASP A 50 -7.75 -9.41 10.33
CA ASP A 50 -7.61 -10.81 9.92
C ASP A 50 -7.06 -10.93 8.49
N LEU A 51 -7.48 -10.03 7.60
CA LEU A 51 -7.01 -9.99 6.22
C LEU A 51 -5.50 -9.71 6.15
N ILE A 52 -5.02 -8.76 6.96
CA ILE A 52 -3.61 -8.39 7.01
C ILE A 52 -2.80 -9.52 7.65
N LEU A 53 -3.26 -10.06 8.78
CA LEU A 53 -2.61 -11.20 9.45
C LEU A 53 -2.50 -12.40 8.52
N SER A 54 -3.60 -12.75 7.85
CA SER A 54 -3.62 -13.85 6.86
C SER A 54 -2.65 -13.58 5.71
N ALA A 55 -2.56 -12.34 5.25
CA ALA A 55 -1.63 -11.95 4.20
C ALA A 55 -0.17 -11.93 4.65
N GLU A 56 0.11 -11.69 5.93
CA GLU A 56 1.45 -11.75 6.53
C GLU A 56 1.91 -13.19 6.73
N GLU A 57 1.02 -14.07 7.18
CA GLU A 57 1.36 -15.48 7.41
C GLU A 57 1.54 -16.24 6.09
N LYS A 58 0.58 -16.10 5.16
CA LYS A 58 0.56 -16.84 3.89
C LYS A 58 -0.09 -16.00 2.79
N PRO A 59 0.69 -15.20 2.04
CA PRO A 59 0.20 -14.48 0.88
C PRO A 59 0.03 -15.45 -0.31
N THR A 60 -1.04 -16.25 -0.26
CA THR A 60 -1.32 -17.31 -1.24
C THR A 60 -2.20 -16.87 -2.40
N ASP A 61 -2.87 -15.73 -2.28
CA ASP A 61 -3.84 -15.22 -3.24
C ASP A 61 -3.56 -13.73 -3.52
N ASP A 62 -3.80 -13.31 -4.77
CA ASP A 62 -3.58 -11.94 -5.23
C ASP A 62 -4.29 -10.90 -4.36
N SER A 63 -5.46 -11.24 -3.81
CA SER A 63 -6.21 -10.37 -2.91
C SER A 63 -5.47 -10.13 -1.59
N LEU A 64 -4.74 -11.12 -1.08
CA LEU A 64 -3.95 -11.01 0.15
C LEU A 64 -2.66 -10.20 -0.11
N LEU A 65 -2.01 -10.44 -1.26
CA LEU A 65 -0.88 -9.63 -1.72
C LEU A 65 -1.27 -8.15 -1.86
N ASP A 66 -2.43 -7.89 -2.46
CA ASP A 66 -3.00 -6.55 -2.57
C ASP A 66 -3.32 -5.95 -1.21
N ALA A 67 -3.90 -6.71 -0.30
CA ALA A 67 -4.19 -6.25 1.06
C ALA A 67 -2.91 -5.86 1.80
N LEU A 68 -1.86 -6.69 1.74
CA LEU A 68 -0.57 -6.41 2.37
C LEU A 68 0.10 -5.16 1.77
N SER A 69 0.05 -5.03 0.43
CA SER A 69 0.56 -3.88 -0.29
C SER A 69 -0.16 -2.58 0.11
N LEU A 70 -1.49 -2.62 0.22
CA LEU A 70 -2.30 -1.49 0.66
C LEU A 70 -2.03 -1.11 2.12
N SER A 71 -1.91 -2.10 3.01
CA SER A 71 -1.59 -1.90 4.43
C SER A 71 -0.26 -1.16 4.60
N ARG A 72 0.79 -1.64 3.92
CA ARG A 72 2.12 -1.00 3.94
C ARG A 72 2.11 0.42 3.40
N LYS A 73 1.36 0.68 2.31
CA LYS A 73 1.19 2.04 1.76
C LYS A 73 0.52 2.98 2.75
N ILE A 74 -0.50 2.52 3.49
CA ILE A 74 -1.15 3.32 4.54
C ILE A 74 -0.18 3.62 5.68
N GLN A 75 0.55 2.61 6.17
CA GLN A 75 1.54 2.80 7.24
C GLN A 75 2.62 3.81 6.84
N PHE A 76 3.12 3.72 5.60
CA PHE A 76 4.10 4.66 5.08
C PHE A 76 3.54 6.10 5.03
N LEU A 77 2.33 6.29 4.49
CA LEU A 77 1.68 7.60 4.44
C LEU A 77 1.41 8.19 5.83
N LYS A 78 1.12 7.37 6.83
CA LYS A 78 0.98 7.81 8.23
C LYS A 78 2.29 8.30 8.84
N LYS A 79 3.43 7.74 8.43
CA LYS A 79 4.77 8.15 8.90
C LYS A 79 5.27 9.44 8.26
N LEU A 80 4.74 9.81 7.09
CA LEU A 80 5.05 11.05 6.38
C LEU A 80 4.25 12.27 6.87
N ARG A 81 3.54 12.13 8.00
CA ARG A 81 2.64 13.14 8.56
C ARG A 81 3.33 13.94 9.65
#